data_AF-A0A924U6B4-F1
#
_entry.id   AF-A0A924U6B4-F1
#
_cell.length_a   1.000
_cell.length_b   1.000
_cell.length_c   1.000
_cell.angle_alpha   90.00
_cell.angle_beta   90.00
_cell.angle_gamma   90.00
#
_symmetry.space_group_name_H-M   'P 1'
#
loop_
_entity.id
_entity.type
_entity.pdbx_description
1 polymer ?
#
loop_
_entity_poly.entity_id
_entity_poly.type
_entity_poly.pdbx_seq_one_letter_code
_entity_poly.pdbx_strand_id
1 'polypeptide(L)' 'RCTLCHGAAMQRKNVRLDSADEIVKHAQAIYQQAVVLKAMPMNNATQITDAERALIGRWFTAGAAPK' A
#
# COMPACT_ATOMS: atom_id res chain seq x y z
N ARG A 1 -0.02 5.26 -7.02
CA ARG A 1 0.58 4.06 -7.69
C ARG A 1 -0.15 2.79 -7.31
N CYS A 2 -0.51 2.59 -6.04
CA CYS A 2 -1.34 1.47 -5.59
C CYS A 2 -2.76 1.47 -6.20
N THR A 3 -3.32 2.66 -6.44
CA THR A 3 -4.67 2.88 -6.99
C THR A 3 -4.91 2.34 -8.40
N LEU A 4 -3.86 2.05 -9.17
CA LEU A 4 -4.01 1.41 -10.50
C LEU A 4 -4.69 0.03 -10.40
N CYS A 5 -4.42 -0.70 -9.30
CA CYS A 5 -4.97 -2.04 -9.05
C CYS A 5 -5.89 -2.08 -7.83
N HIS A 6 -5.94 -1.00 -7.03
CA HIS A 6 -6.69 -0.92 -5.77
C HIS A 6 -7.47 0.41 -5.67
N GLY A 7 -7.98 0.94 -6.79
CA GLY A 7 -8.82 2.14 -6.82
C GLY A 7 -10.30 1.82 -7.04
N ALA A 8 -11.17 2.83 -7.07
CA ALA A 8 -12.60 2.66 -7.32
C ALA A 8 -12.91 1.78 -8.55
N ALA A 9 -12.19 2.00 -9.66
CA ALA A 9 -12.36 1.27 -10.91
C ALA A 9 -11.82 -0.17 -10.88
N MET A 10 -10.85 -0.48 -10.02
CA MET A 10 -10.26 -1.81 -9.91
C MET A 10 -9.83 -2.10 -8.47
N GLN A 11 -10.51 -3.04 -7.83
CA GLN A 11 -10.38 -3.34 -6.40
C GLN A 11 -9.83 -4.76 -6.23
N ARG A 12 -8.53 -4.97 -6.52
CA ARG A 12 -7.93 -6.31 -6.45
C ARG A 12 -8.07 -6.87 -5.03
N LYS A 13 -8.57 -8.10 -4.95
CA LYS A 13 -8.91 -8.79 -3.69
C LYS A 13 -9.86 -7.99 -2.79
N ASN A 14 -10.73 -7.17 -3.38
CA ASN A 14 -11.66 -6.29 -2.66
C ASN A 14 -10.95 -5.28 -1.74
N VAL A 15 -9.71 -4.91 -2.06
CA VAL A 15 -8.94 -3.90 -1.33
C VAL A 15 -8.95 -2.59 -2.12
N ARG A 16 -9.39 -1.53 -1.44
CA ARG A 16 -9.41 -0.14 -1.91
C ARG A 16 -8.31 0.65 -1.19
N LEU A 17 -7.57 1.45 -1.94
CA LEU A 17 -6.47 2.31 -1.48
C LEU A 17 -6.57 3.71 -2.10
N ASP A 18 -7.78 4.10 -2.48
CA ASP A 18 -8.14 5.40 -3.06
C ASP A 18 -8.82 6.34 -2.05
N SER A 19 -9.12 5.85 -0.85
CA SER A 19 -9.64 6.65 0.28
C SER A 19 -8.71 6.51 1.49
N ALA A 20 -8.55 7.59 2.27
CA ALA A 20 -7.76 7.60 3.49
C ALA A 20 -8.25 6.54 4.50
N ASP A 21 -9.58 6.44 4.69
CA ASP A 21 -10.17 5.47 5.61
C ASP A 21 -9.85 4.02 5.23
N GLU A 22 -9.94 3.70 3.94
CA GLU A 22 -9.61 2.36 3.45
C GLU A 22 -8.10 2.08 3.53
N ILE A 23 -7.25 3.09 3.27
CA ILE A 23 -5.79 2.95 3.45
C ILE A 23 -5.45 2.59 4.90
N VAL A 24 -6.04 3.30 5.88
CA VAL A 24 -5.82 3.04 7.31
C VAL A 24 -6.37 1.67 7.70
N LYS A 25 -7.57 1.33 7.24
CA LYS A 25 -8.19 0.01 7.47
C LYS A 25 -7.32 -1.15 6.98
N HIS A 26 -6.62 -0.97 5.86
CA HIS A 26 -5.73 -1.98 5.28
C HIS A 26 -4.25 -1.78 5.63
N ALA A 27 -3.91 -0.89 6.57
CA ALA A 27 -2.53 -0.48 6.84
C ALA A 27 -1.57 -1.65 7.11
N GLN A 28 -1.99 -2.63 7.91
CA GLN A 28 -1.19 -3.81 8.21
C GLN A 28 -0.92 -4.65 6.96
N ALA A 29 -1.93 -4.83 6.09
CA ALA A 29 -1.78 -5.56 4.84
C ALA A 29 -0.86 -4.81 3.86
N ILE A 30 -0.99 -3.48 3.76
CA ILE A 30 -0.11 -2.64 2.95
C ILE A 30 1.34 -2.82 3.40
N TYR A 31 1.61 -2.71 4.71
CA TYR A 31 2.95 -2.87 5.26
C TYR A 31 3.52 -4.26 4.99
N GLN A 32 2.75 -5.32 5.25
CA GLN A 32 3.20 -6.69 5.01
C GLN A 32 3.51 -6.94 3.53
N GLN A 33 2.63 -6.52 2.62
CA GLN A 33 2.79 -6.79 1.19
C GLN A 33 3.84 -5.90 0.51
N ALA A 34 3.91 -4.62 0.89
CA ALA A 34 4.78 -3.64 0.23
C ALA A 34 6.12 -3.42 0.96
N VAL A 35 6.27 -3.79 2.23
CA VAL A 35 7.52 -3.54 2.96
C VAL A 35 8.20 -4.85 3.33
N VAL A 36 7.47 -5.74 4.00
CA VAL A 36 8.04 -6.99 4.52
C VAL A 36 8.26 -8.00 3.39
N LEU A 37 7.19 -8.36 2.68
CA LEU A 37 7.24 -9.38 1.62
C LEU A 37 7.74 -8.82 0.28
N LYS A 38 7.67 -7.49 0.11
CA LYS A 38 7.94 -6.78 -1.16
C LYS A 38 7.16 -7.34 -2.37
N ALA A 39 6.07 -8.08 -2.12
CA ALA A 39 5.25 -8.75 -3.12
C ALA A 39 4.42 -7.77 -3.96
N MET A 40 4.06 -6.61 -3.39
CA MET A 40 3.35 -5.55 -4.10
C MET A 40 4.29 -4.40 -4.46
N PRO A 41 4.12 -3.76 -5.63
CA PRO A 41 3.24 -4.15 -6.73
C PRO A 41 3.69 -5.48 -7.36
N MET A 42 2.77 -6.29 -7.87
CA MET A 42 3.12 -7.56 -8.54
C MET A 42 4.21 -7.34 -9.58
N ASN A 43 5.24 -8.18 -9.55
CA ASN A 43 6.41 -8.09 -10.43
C ASN A 43 7.03 -6.69 -10.52
N ASN A 44 6.93 -5.92 -9.44
CA ASN A 44 7.33 -4.52 -9.37
C ASN A 44 6.77 -3.65 -10.51
N ALA A 45 5.52 -3.87 -10.92
CA ALA A 45 4.92 -3.26 -12.12
C ALA A 45 4.94 -1.72 -12.18
N THR A 46 5.09 -1.04 -11.04
CA THR A 46 5.21 0.43 -11.02
C THR A 46 6.64 0.91 -10.88
N GLN A 47 7.61 0.01 -10.62
CA GLN A 47 9.01 0.29 -10.26
C GLN A 47 9.16 0.98 -8.89
N ILE A 48 8.53 0.43 -7.84
CA ILE A 48 8.66 1.00 -6.50
C ILE A 48 10.07 0.75 -5.98
N THR A 49 10.69 1.79 -5.44
CA THR A 49 12.05 1.72 -4.89
C THR A 49 12.03 1.30 -3.42
N ASP A 50 13.15 0.81 -2.91
CA ASP A 50 13.29 0.51 -1.48
C ASP A 50 13.14 1.78 -0.61
N ALA A 51 13.53 2.96 -1.11
CA ALA A 51 13.33 4.24 -0.42
C ALA A 51 11.83 4.58 -0.27
N GLU A 52 11.03 4.33 -1.30
CA GLU A 52 9.57 4.48 -1.24
C GLU A 52 8.93 3.45 -0.29
N ARG A 53 9.40 2.20 -0.29
CA ARG A 53 8.94 1.19 0.67
C ARG A 53 9.29 1.59 2.11
N ALA A 54 10.47 2.19 2.32
CA ALA A 54 10.86 2.68 3.63
C ALA A 54 9.96 3.83 4.12
N LEU A 55 9.43 4.68 3.22
CA LEU A 55 8.43 5.68 3.57
C LEU A 55 7.13 5.03 4.06
N ILE A 56 6.65 3.99 3.37
CA ILE A 56 5.48 3.21 3.79
C ILE A 56 5.73 2.56 5.14
N GLY A 57 6.93 2.00 5.34
CA GLY A 57 7.33 1.38 6.60
C GLY A 57 7.30 2.38 7.76
N ARG A 58 7.91 3.56 7.58
CA ARG A 58 7.90 4.63 8.59
C ARG A 58 6.49 5.08 8.95
N TRP A 59 5.63 5.27 7.94
CA TRP A 59 4.23 5.63 8.15
C TRP A 59 3.49 4.58 8.99
N PHE A 60 3.66 3.29 8.66
CA PHE A 60 3.04 2.21 9.43
C PHE A 60 3.55 2.16 10.88
N THR A 61 4.88 2.24 11.08
CA THR A 61 5.47 2.22 12.43
C THR A 61 5.14 3.45 13.26
N ALA A 62 4.81 4.58 12.62
CA ALA A 62 4.35 5.80 13.28
C ALA A 62 2.85 5.77 13.64
N GLY A 63 2.18 4.62 13.50
CA GLY A 63 0.77 4.43 13.87
C GLY A 63 -0.21 4.50 12.70
N ALA A 64 0.27 4.49 11.46
CA ALA A 64 -0.56 4.48 10.25
C ALA A 64 -1.62 5.59 10.22
N ALA A 65 -1.26 6.79 10.67
CA ALA A 65 -2.19 7.91 10.76
C ALA A 65 -2.81 8.23 9.38
N PRO A 66 -4.12 8.55 9.32
CA PRO A 66 -4.74 9.06 8.11
C PRO A 66 -4.03 10.35 7.70
N LYS A 67 -3.84 10.51 6.39
CA LYS A 67 -3.27 11.73 5.81
C LYS A 67 -4.38 12.62 5.29
#